data_AF-A0A7S0FSA0-F1
#
_entry.id   AF-A0A7S0FSA0-F1
#
_cell.length_a   1.000
_cell.length_b   1.000
_cell.length_c   1.000
_cell.angle_alpha   90.00
_cell.angle_beta   90.00
_cell.angle_gamma   90.00
#
_symmetry.space_group_name_H-M   'P 1'
#
loop_
_entity.id
_entity.type
_entity.pdbx_description
1 polymer ?
#
loop_
_entity_poly.entity_id
_entity_poly.type
_entity_poly.pdbx_seq_one_letter_code
_entity_poly.pdbx_strand_id
1 'polypeptide(L)'
;IPLPEREARAFMVKLNMGDTPNNLTDEDYETLGEITEGASGSDIKVMVKEALMEPLRRCQKAQQFCQDKEGYLVPCENYPNCPRCPPMLSSDPPGKDYTCKSCRAQRMALWDVPPEKLRAPDVMVKDFQQVLKHSFSSVSKDELKRYDDWTTQFGQEGA
;
A
#
# COMPACT_ATOMS: atom_id res chain seq x y z
N ILE A 1 -25.39 -14.43 -6.66
CA ILE A 1 -25.11 -13.19 -5.88
C ILE A 1 -24.27 -12.31 -6.78
N PRO A 2 -24.74 -11.09 -7.12
CA PRO A 2 -24.03 -10.19 -8.03
C PRO A 2 -22.74 -9.66 -7.41
N LEU A 3 -21.88 -9.04 -8.24
CA LEU A 3 -20.71 -8.32 -7.76
C LEU A 3 -21.11 -7.10 -6.92
N PRO A 4 -20.28 -6.71 -5.94
CA PRO A 4 -20.57 -5.53 -5.11
C PRO A 4 -20.52 -4.24 -5.92
N GLU A 5 -21.47 -3.35 -5.66
CA GLU A 5 -21.49 -1.97 -6.18
C GLU A 5 -20.42 -1.09 -5.53
N ARG A 6 -20.19 0.11 -6.08
CA ARG A 6 -19.14 1.06 -5.64
C ARG A 6 -19.14 1.28 -4.13
N GLU A 7 -20.29 1.62 -3.55
CA GLU A 7 -20.43 1.88 -2.11
C GLU A 7 -20.11 0.64 -1.27
N ALA A 8 -20.58 -0.54 -1.71
CA ALA A 8 -20.28 -1.81 -1.05
C ALA A 8 -18.79 -2.14 -1.12
N ARG A 9 -18.10 -1.85 -2.23
CA ARG A 9 -16.66 -2.04 -2.35
C ARG A 9 -15.87 -1.10 -1.44
N ALA A 10 -16.24 0.18 -1.39
CA ALA A 10 -15.65 1.15 -0.46
C ALA A 10 -15.79 0.67 1.00
N PHE A 11 -16.98 0.20 1.38
CA PHE A 11 -17.23 -0.38 2.69
C PHE A 11 -16.39 -1.65 2.94
N MET A 12 -16.27 -2.54 1.94
CA MET A 12 -15.44 -3.75 2.05
C MET A 12 -13.96 -3.40 2.25
N VAL A 13 -13.43 -2.37 1.57
CA VAL A 13 -12.06 -1.90 1.78
C VAL A 13 -11.89 -1.41 3.21
N LYS A 14 -12.81 -0.55 3.69
CA LYS A 14 -12.82 -0.02 5.07
C LYS A 14 -12.90 -1.14 6.11
N LEU A 15 -13.75 -2.14 5.88
CA LEU A 15 -13.90 -3.31 6.74
C LEU A 15 -12.61 -4.15 6.82
N ASN A 16 -11.95 -4.38 5.69
CA ASN A 16 -10.73 -5.19 5.65
C ASN A 16 -9.50 -4.44 6.18
N MET A 17 -9.51 -3.11 6.23
CA MET A 17 -8.45 -2.31 6.85
C MET A 17 -8.42 -2.47 8.37
N GLY A 18 -9.58 -2.65 9.00
CA GLY A 18 -9.70 -2.83 10.45
C GLY A 18 -9.08 -1.67 11.24
N ASP A 19 -8.34 -2.01 12.30
CA ASP A 19 -7.65 -1.04 13.17
C ASP A 19 -6.22 -0.70 12.71
N THR A 20 -5.85 -1.09 11.48
CA THR A 20 -4.49 -0.87 11.00
C THR A 20 -4.22 0.63 10.81
N PRO A 21 -3.12 1.17 11.36
CA PRO A 21 -2.75 2.56 11.16
C PRO A 21 -2.71 2.92 9.67
N ASN A 22 -3.53 3.90 9.31
CA ASN A 22 -3.68 4.38 7.95
C ASN A 22 -4.01 5.87 7.99
N ASN A 23 -3.73 6.56 6.89
CA ASN A 23 -4.05 7.97 6.73
C ASN A 23 -5.12 8.15 5.63
N LEU A 24 -6.09 7.23 5.56
CA LEU A 24 -7.16 7.25 4.56
C LEU A 24 -8.37 8.04 5.10
N THR A 25 -8.87 8.94 4.28
CA THR A 25 -10.11 9.69 4.51
C THR A 25 -11.33 8.97 3.93
N ASP A 26 -12.54 9.41 4.26
CA ASP A 26 -13.76 8.86 3.65
C ASP A 26 -13.80 9.09 2.12
N GLU A 27 -13.22 10.19 1.63
CA GLU A 27 -13.06 10.46 0.19
C GLU A 27 -12.09 9.46 -0.47
N ASP A 28 -11.05 9.05 0.25
CA ASP A 28 -10.12 8.02 -0.24
C ASP A 28 -10.82 6.67 -0.37
N TYR A 29 -11.66 6.28 0.59
CA TYR A 29 -12.44 5.04 0.50
C TYR A 29 -13.41 5.05 -0.68
N GLU A 30 -14.03 6.19 -0.96
CA GLU A 30 -14.90 6.34 -2.13
C GLU A 30 -14.11 6.17 -3.44
N THR A 31 -12.94 6.79 -3.52
CA THR A 31 -12.00 6.63 -4.64
C THR A 31 -11.58 5.17 -4.80
N LEU A 32 -11.29 4.47 -3.69
CA LEU A 32 -10.95 3.05 -3.70
C LEU A 32 -12.14 2.19 -4.20
N GLY A 33 -13.37 2.56 -3.88
CA GLY A 33 -14.58 1.92 -4.40
C GLY A 33 -14.74 2.07 -5.92
N GLU A 34 -14.36 3.22 -6.48
CA GLU A 34 -14.35 3.46 -7.93
C GLU A 34 -13.31 2.60 -8.64
N ILE A 35 -12.06 2.66 -8.21
CA ILE A 35 -10.95 2.00 -8.92
C ILE A 35 -10.94 0.48 -8.77
N THR A 36 -11.76 -0.07 -7.86
CA THR A 36 -11.96 -1.52 -7.66
C THR A 36 -13.16 -2.07 -8.43
N GLU A 37 -13.62 -1.36 -9.47
CA GLU A 37 -14.71 -1.85 -10.32
C GLU A 37 -14.45 -3.26 -10.87
N GLY A 38 -15.47 -4.13 -10.77
CA GLY A 38 -15.38 -5.52 -11.19
C GLY A 38 -14.66 -6.46 -10.20
N ALA A 39 -14.16 -5.94 -9.07
CA ALA A 39 -13.57 -6.77 -8.02
C ALA A 39 -14.64 -7.56 -7.26
N SER A 40 -14.36 -8.83 -6.97
CA SER A 40 -15.10 -9.59 -5.98
C SER A 40 -14.69 -9.19 -4.56
N GLY A 41 -15.49 -9.59 -3.55
CA GLY A 41 -15.11 -9.38 -2.15
C GLY A 41 -13.79 -10.07 -1.77
N SER A 42 -13.47 -11.20 -2.39
CA SER A 42 -12.20 -11.91 -2.21
C SER A 42 -11.03 -11.12 -2.80
N ASP A 43 -11.20 -10.53 -3.99
CA ASP A 43 -10.18 -9.69 -4.62
C ASP A 43 -9.88 -8.47 -3.75
N ILE A 44 -10.92 -7.80 -3.23
CA ILE A 44 -10.76 -6.64 -2.33
C ILE A 44 -9.99 -7.03 -1.07
N LYS A 45 -10.31 -8.19 -0.48
CA LYS A 45 -9.61 -8.69 0.71
C LYS A 45 -8.13 -8.97 0.44
N VAL A 46 -7.81 -9.59 -0.70
CA VAL A 46 -6.41 -9.85 -1.10
C VAL A 46 -5.69 -8.53 -1.38
N MET A 47 -6.33 -7.60 -2.10
CA MET A 47 -5.79 -6.28 -2.40
C MET A 47 -5.45 -5.50 -1.14
N VAL A 48 -6.34 -5.48 -0.15
CA VAL A 48 -6.08 -4.79 1.13
C VAL A 48 -4.87 -5.42 1.83
N LYS A 49 -4.80 -6.75 1.91
CA LYS A 49 -3.63 -7.43 2.51
C LYS A 49 -2.32 -7.11 1.79
N GLU A 50 -2.33 -7.07 0.45
CA GLU A 50 -1.19 -6.65 -0.36
C GLU A 50 -0.78 -5.20 -0.05
N ALA A 51 -1.74 -4.27 0.02
CA ALA A 51 -1.50 -2.86 0.31
C ALA A 51 -0.95 -2.65 1.74
N LEU A 52 -1.41 -3.43 2.72
CA LEU A 52 -0.89 -3.41 4.09
C LEU A 52 0.60 -3.84 4.17
N MET A 53 1.10 -4.58 3.18
CA MET A 53 2.50 -4.99 3.10
C MET A 53 3.40 -3.97 2.38
N GLU A 54 2.84 -3.00 1.65
CA GLU A 54 3.62 -1.99 0.92
C GLU A 54 4.51 -1.12 1.83
N PRO A 55 4.04 -0.63 3.00
CA PRO A 55 4.92 0.04 3.96
C PRO A 55 6.17 -0.77 4.33
N LEU A 56 6.00 -2.07 4.57
CA LEU A 56 7.12 -2.96 4.90
C LEU A 56 8.06 -3.13 3.71
N ARG A 57 7.52 -3.29 2.49
CA ARG A 57 8.30 -3.37 1.25
C ARG A 57 9.11 -2.08 1.02
N ARG A 58 8.54 -0.91 1.33
CA ARG A 58 9.23 0.39 1.29
C ARG A 58 10.39 0.43 2.29
N CYS A 59 10.17 0.02 3.55
CA CYS A 59 11.21 -0.08 4.56
C CYS A 59 12.36 -1.00 4.13
N GLN A 60 12.06 -2.17 3.55
CA GLN A 60 13.08 -3.14 3.12
C GLN A 60 13.92 -2.64 1.95
N LYS A 61 13.33 -1.88 1.01
CA LYS A 61 14.02 -1.31 -0.15
C LYS A 61 14.73 0.01 0.16
N ALA A 62 14.38 0.65 1.28
CA ALA A 62 14.93 1.95 1.65
C ALA A 62 16.44 1.86 1.90
N GLN A 63 17.15 2.84 1.32
CA GLN A 63 18.59 3.02 1.52
C GLN A 63 18.89 4.18 2.48
N GLN A 64 17.87 4.97 2.81
CA GLN A 64 17.96 6.13 3.70
C GLN A 64 16.72 6.19 4.59
N PHE A 65 16.94 6.55 5.85
CA PHE A 65 15.90 6.76 6.85
C PHE A 65 15.94 8.20 7.34
N CYS A 66 14.76 8.80 7.44
CA CYS A 66 14.53 10.18 7.80
C CYS A 66 13.90 10.22 9.20
N GLN A 67 14.24 11.22 10.01
CA GLN A 67 13.59 11.42 11.31
C GLN A 67 12.26 12.15 11.11
N ASP A 68 11.19 11.54 11.62
CA ASP A 68 9.88 12.16 11.71
C ASP A 68 9.83 13.19 12.87
N LYS A 69 8.74 13.96 12.96
CA LYS A 69 8.49 15.00 13.97
C LYS A 69 8.62 14.48 15.41
N GLU A 70 8.31 13.22 15.62
CA GLU A 70 8.37 12.53 16.92
C GLU A 70 9.73 11.86 17.19
N GLY A 71 10.69 11.96 16.26
CA GLY A 71 12.04 11.40 16.42
C GLY A 71 12.20 9.94 15.97
N TYR A 72 11.14 9.33 15.44
CA TYR A 72 11.19 7.99 14.84
C TYR A 72 11.84 8.03 13.45
N LEU A 73 12.48 6.93 13.06
CA LEU A 73 13.07 6.72 11.75
C LEU A 73 12.07 6.06 10.82
N VAL A 74 11.76 6.75 9.73
CA VAL A 74 10.89 6.30 8.65
C VAL A 74 11.70 6.22 7.34
N PRO A 75 11.37 5.31 6.41
CA PRO A 75 12.06 5.25 5.13
C PRO A 75 11.87 6.56 4.36
N CYS A 76 12.95 7.15 3.84
CA CYS A 76 12.84 8.33 2.98
C CYS A 76 12.21 7.94 1.64
N GLU A 77 11.30 8.75 1.11
CA GLU A 77 10.60 8.45 -0.15
C GLU A 77 11.53 8.50 -1.38
N ASN A 78 12.54 9.37 -1.33
CA ASN A 78 13.48 9.58 -2.42
C ASN A 78 14.89 9.17 -2.02
N TYR A 79 15.62 8.62 -2.98
CA TYR A 79 17.04 8.36 -2.86
C TYR A 79 17.80 8.99 -4.04
N PRO A 80 18.80 9.86 -3.79
CA PRO A 80 19.17 10.43 -2.50
C PRO A 80 18.12 11.45 -2.01
N ASN A 81 17.86 11.49 -0.70
CA ASN A 81 16.86 12.39 -0.10
C ASN A 81 17.18 13.88 -0.32
N CYS A 82 18.46 14.25 -0.46
CA CYS A 82 18.85 15.57 -0.92
C CYS A 82 20.18 15.51 -1.71
N PRO A 83 20.50 16.54 -2.52
CA PRO A 83 21.75 16.59 -3.30
C PRO A 83 23.03 16.61 -2.44
N ARG A 84 22.90 16.92 -1.14
CA ARG A 84 24.00 16.99 -0.17
C ARG A 84 24.12 15.74 0.71
N CYS A 85 23.35 14.69 0.42
CA CYS A 85 23.50 13.41 1.11
C CYS A 85 24.86 12.78 0.77
N PRO A 86 25.64 12.33 1.76
CA PRO A 86 26.94 11.73 1.49
C PRO A 86 26.77 10.41 0.71
N PRO A 87 27.50 10.21 -0.40
CA PRO A 87 27.55 8.92 -1.08
C PRO A 87 28.36 7.93 -0.23
N MET A 88 27.97 6.65 -0.27
CA MET A 88 28.76 5.56 0.28
C MET A 88 29.75 5.11 -0.78
N LEU A 89 31.04 5.23 -0.48
CA LEU A 89 32.13 4.83 -1.38
C LEU A 89 32.69 3.48 -0.93
N SER A 90 33.18 2.69 -1.89
CA SER A 90 33.82 1.39 -1.59
C SER A 90 35.10 1.52 -0.75
N SER A 91 35.72 2.70 -0.74
CA SER A 91 36.92 3.00 0.04
C SER A 91 36.63 3.46 1.47
N ASP A 92 35.37 3.60 1.86
CA ASP A 92 35.04 4.09 3.20
C ASP A 92 35.25 3.01 4.28
N PRO A 93 35.69 3.41 5.49
CA PRO A 93 35.85 2.49 6.60
C PRO A 93 34.50 1.90 7.04
N PRO A 94 34.48 0.63 7.52
CA PRO A 94 33.28 0.02 8.06
C PRO A 94 32.77 0.82 9.27
N GLY A 95 31.46 1.06 9.33
CA GLY A 95 30.83 1.79 10.44
C GLY A 95 30.93 3.32 10.36
N LYS A 96 31.32 3.90 9.21
CA LYS A 96 31.24 5.34 8.98
C LYS A 96 29.79 5.83 9.13
N ASP A 97 29.59 6.90 9.89
CA ASP A 97 28.30 7.58 9.97
C ASP A 97 28.01 8.36 8.68
N TYR A 98 26.91 8.00 8.02
CA TYR A 98 26.43 8.63 6.79
C TYR A 98 25.23 9.57 7.02
N THR A 99 25.08 10.09 8.23
CA THR A 99 24.05 11.09 8.53
C THR A 99 24.29 12.37 7.73
N CYS A 100 23.31 12.74 6.91
CA CYS A 100 23.38 13.97 6.12
C CYS A 100 23.25 15.20 7.03
N LYS A 101 24.22 16.13 6.97
CA LYS A 101 24.18 17.38 7.75
C LYS A 101 23.06 18.34 7.33
N SER A 102 22.53 18.22 6.11
CA SER A 102 21.51 19.13 5.56
C SER A 102 20.09 18.65 5.86
N CYS A 103 19.76 17.39 5.53
CA CYS A 103 18.41 16.84 5.71
C CYS A 103 18.28 15.84 6.87
N ARG A 104 19.38 15.56 7.60
CA ARG A 104 19.44 14.58 8.71
C ARG A 104 19.06 13.14 8.34
N ALA A 105 18.88 12.84 7.06
CA ALA A 105 18.68 11.48 6.59
C ALA A 105 19.92 10.64 6.89
N GLN A 106 19.71 9.49 7.49
CA GLN A 106 20.76 8.53 7.80
C GLN A 106 20.75 7.44 6.73
N ARG A 107 21.89 7.20 6.10
CA ARG A 107 22.01 6.11 5.14
C ARG A 107 22.33 4.82 5.89
N MET A 108 21.39 3.90 5.89
CA MET A 108 21.47 2.61 6.57
C MET A 108 20.43 1.65 5.96
N ALA A 109 20.65 0.34 6.10
CA ALA A 109 19.63 -0.64 5.73
C ALA A 109 18.59 -0.78 6.86
N LEU A 110 17.42 -1.35 6.55
CA LEU A 110 16.38 -1.62 7.55
C LEU A 110 16.91 -2.35 8.79
N TRP A 111 17.80 -3.32 8.60
CA TRP A 111 18.36 -4.15 9.67
C TRP A 111 19.31 -3.41 10.60
N ASP A 112 19.86 -2.28 10.15
CA ASP A 112 20.74 -1.43 10.94
C ASP A 112 19.95 -0.37 11.74
N VAL A 113 18.63 -0.25 11.49
CA VAL A 113 17.76 0.66 12.23
C VAL A 113 17.40 0.05 13.59
N PRO A 114 17.62 0.75 14.71
CA PRO A 114 17.18 0.28 16.02
C PRO A 114 15.66 0.07 16.02
N PRO A 115 15.16 -1.12 16.44
CA PRO A 115 13.74 -1.45 16.36
C PRO A 115 12.86 -0.52 17.19
N GLU A 116 13.38 0.00 18.30
CA GLU A 116 12.72 0.98 19.18
C GLU A 116 12.48 2.34 18.51
N LYS A 117 13.26 2.66 17.48
CA LYS A 117 13.21 3.92 16.75
C LYS A 117 12.56 3.76 15.37
N LEU A 118 12.35 2.55 14.88
CA LEU A 118 11.75 2.30 13.58
C LEU A 118 10.24 2.52 13.65
N ARG A 119 9.70 3.29 12.71
CA ARG A 119 8.27 3.41 12.49
C ARG A 119 7.97 3.07 11.03
N ALA A 120 7.07 2.13 10.82
CA ALA A 120 6.56 1.86 9.48
C ALA A 120 5.71 3.05 9.03
N PRO A 121 5.82 3.49 7.76
CA PRO A 121 4.97 4.55 7.25
C PRO A 121 3.52 4.06 7.16
N ASP A 122 2.57 4.99 7.25
CA ASP A 122 1.16 4.64 7.09
C ASP A 122 0.86 4.16 5.66
N VAL A 123 -0.18 3.33 5.57
CA VAL A 123 -0.75 2.90 4.29
C VAL A 123 -1.50 4.07 3.67
N MET A 124 -1.27 4.26 2.37
CA MET A 124 -1.83 5.35 1.57
C MET A 124 -2.55 4.81 0.33
N VAL A 125 -3.40 5.63 -0.30
CA VAL A 125 -4.09 5.28 -1.57
C VAL A 125 -3.11 4.82 -2.65
N LYS A 126 -1.90 5.41 -2.70
CA LYS A 126 -0.85 5.03 -3.66
C LYS A 126 -0.41 3.56 -3.52
N ASP A 127 -0.49 3.00 -2.32
CA ASP A 127 -0.15 1.60 -2.07
C ASP A 127 -1.20 0.70 -2.74
N PHE A 128 -2.49 1.04 -2.63
CA PHE A 128 -3.57 0.35 -3.34
C PHE A 128 -3.46 0.46 -4.85
N GLN A 129 -3.17 1.66 -5.37
CA GLN A 129 -2.97 1.87 -6.80
C GLN A 129 -1.80 1.03 -7.34
N GLN A 130 -0.74 0.85 -6.55
CA GLN A 130 0.39 0.02 -6.92
C GLN A 130 -0.01 -1.47 -7.01
N VAL A 131 -0.82 -1.95 -6.07
CA VAL A 131 -1.36 -3.32 -6.10
C VAL A 131 -2.29 -3.53 -7.30
N LEU A 132 -3.15 -2.56 -7.60
CA LEU A 132 -4.09 -2.64 -8.73
C LEU A 132 -3.39 -2.73 -10.10
N LYS A 133 -2.17 -2.18 -10.23
CA LYS A 133 -1.36 -2.34 -11.47
C LYS A 133 -0.95 -3.79 -11.72
N HIS A 134 -0.86 -4.61 -10.68
CA HIS A 134 -0.48 -6.01 -10.77
C HIS A 134 -1.72 -6.90 -10.65
N SER A 135 -2.49 -7.00 -11.74
CA SER A 135 -3.63 -7.91 -11.99
C SER A 135 -4.49 -8.27 -10.77
N PHE A 136 -5.54 -7.48 -10.52
CA PHE A 136 -6.33 -7.56 -9.28
C PHE A 136 -7.70 -8.25 -9.39
N SER A 137 -8.27 -8.43 -10.58
CA SER A 137 -9.62 -9.00 -10.74
C SER A 137 -9.57 -10.48 -11.12
N SER A 138 -10.13 -11.35 -10.28
CA SER A 138 -10.25 -12.78 -10.58
C SER A 138 -11.47 -13.12 -11.45
N VAL A 139 -12.48 -12.25 -11.50
CA VAL A 139 -13.71 -12.48 -12.27
C VAL A 139 -13.53 -12.05 -13.72
N SER A 140 -13.81 -12.98 -14.64
CA SER A 140 -13.73 -12.71 -16.07
C SER A 140 -15.00 -12.01 -16.59
N LYS A 141 -14.83 -11.20 -17.66
CA LYS A 141 -15.97 -10.54 -18.33
C LYS A 141 -16.96 -11.55 -18.95
N ASP A 142 -16.46 -12.72 -19.35
CA ASP A 142 -17.29 -13.77 -19.94
C ASP A 142 -18.20 -14.45 -18.91
N GLU A 143 -17.73 -14.63 -17.68
CA GLU A 143 -18.54 -15.14 -16.57
C GLU A 143 -19.66 -14.17 -16.19
N LEU A 144 -19.37 -12.86 -16.19
CA LEU A 144 -20.38 -11.83 -15.94
C LEU A 144 -21.50 -11.87 -16.98
N LYS A 145 -21.15 -11.99 -18.27
CA LYS A 145 -22.14 -12.07 -19.34
C LYS A 145 -23.04 -13.30 -19.20
N ARG A 146 -22.47 -14.46 -18.87
CA ARG A 146 -23.24 -15.70 -18.63
C ARG A 146 -24.20 -15.53 -17.44
N TYR A 147 -23.77 -14.82 -16.40
CA TYR A 147 -24.63 -14.53 -15.25
C TYR A 147 -25.79 -13.60 -15.60
N ASP A 148 -25.56 -12.55 -16.40
CA ASP A 148 -26.60 -11.63 -16.87
C ASP A 148 -27.61 -12.34 -17.80
N ASP A 149 -27.10 -13.16 -18.73
CA ASP A 149 -27.94 -13.97 -19.63
C ASP A 149 -28.83 -14.94 -18.83
N TRP A 150 -28.27 -15.59 -17.79
CA TRP A 150 -29.02 -16.47 -16.89
C TRP A 150 -30.05 -15.71 -16.06
N THR A 151 -29.68 -14.57 -15.49
CA THR A 151 -30.58 -13.76 -14.64
C THR A 151 -31.74 -13.18 -15.45
N THR A 152 -31.49 -12.79 -16.70
CA THR A 152 -32.53 -12.32 -17.63
C THR A 152 -33.50 -13.44 -18.02
N GLN A 153 -33.02 -14.69 -18.16
CA GLN A 153 -33.83 -15.83 -18.56
C GLN A 153 -34.66 -16.44 -17.41
N PHE A 154 -34.12 -16.45 -16.18
CA PHE A 154 -34.72 -17.22 -15.07
C PHE A 154 -35.14 -16.35 -13.86
N GLY A 155 -34.84 -15.05 -13.86
CA GLY A 155 -35.16 -14.15 -12.74
C GLY A 155 -34.32 -14.40 -11.49
N GLN A 156 -34.64 -13.70 -10.39
CA GLN A 156 -33.95 -13.83 -9.10
C GLN A 156 -34.60 -14.84 -8.14
N GLU A 157 -35.69 -15.49 -8.53
CA GLU A 157 -36.42 -16.43 -7.68
C GLU A 157 -35.89 -17.87 -7.86
N GLY A 158 -34.74 -18.15 -7.25
CA GLY A 158 -34.32 -19.50 -6.91
C GLY A 158 -34.57 -19.74 -5.42
N ALA A 159 -35.50 -20.64 -5.11
CA ALA A 159 -35.90 -21.04 -3.75
C ALA A 159 -34.73 -21.57 -2.89
#